data_AF-E5G5N7-F1
#
_entry.id   AF-E5G5N7-F1
#
_cell.length_a   1.000
_cell.length_b   1.000
_cell.length_c   1.000
_cell.angle_alpha   90.00
_cell.angle_beta   90.00
_cell.angle_gamma   90.00
#
_symmetry.space_group_name_H-M   'P 1'
#
loop_
_entity.id
_entity.type
_entity.pdbx_description
1 polymer ?
#
loop_
_entity_poly.entity_id
_entity_poly.type
_entity_poly.pdbx_seq_one_letter_code
_entity_poly.pdbx_strand_id
1 'polypeptide(L)' 'MFARRIQGGIHQNPLEEIKMQLNCSINHTLNQSATNEELDMLVSLIERNYFRPNQQEVIAAFVGRQAIKNFLKEWEL' A
#
# COMPACT_ATOMS: atom_id res chain seq x y z
N MET A 1 5.08 -34.95 -30.69
CA MET A 1 6.55 -34.78 -30.59
C MET A 1 6.96 -33.67 -31.53
N PHE A 2 7.15 -32.44 -31.06
CA PHE A 2 8.01 -31.44 -31.70
C PHE A 2 8.33 -30.38 -30.65
N ALA A 3 9.46 -30.56 -30.00
CA ALA A 3 10.06 -29.55 -29.15
C ALA A 3 10.65 -28.45 -30.05
N ARG A 4 10.39 -27.18 -29.74
CA ARG A 4 11.29 -26.09 -30.10
C ARG A 4 11.77 -25.42 -28.83
N ARG A 5 13.04 -25.67 -28.53
CA ARG A 5 13.85 -24.99 -27.52
C ARG A 5 14.30 -23.66 -28.15
N ILE A 6 13.77 -22.54 -27.67
CA ILE A 6 14.36 -21.21 -27.92
C ILE A 6 15.01 -20.78 -26.61
N GLN A 7 16.30 -20.47 -26.72
CA GLN A 7 17.20 -20.08 -25.65
C GLN A 7 16.73 -18.78 -24.97
N GLY A 8 16.85 -18.76 -23.64
CA GLY A 8 17.18 -17.63 -22.76
C GLY A 8 16.75 -16.24 -23.19
N GLY A 9 15.68 -15.75 -22.56
CA GLY A 9 15.30 -14.35 -22.56
C GLY A 9 13.81 -14.24 -22.28
N ILE A 10 13.42 -14.14 -21.01
CA ILE A 10 12.06 -13.76 -20.66
C ILE A 10 11.91 -12.32 -21.16
N HIS A 11 11.35 -12.12 -22.34
CA HIS A 11 10.84 -10.81 -22.72
C HIS A 11 9.62 -10.58 -21.84
N GLN A 12 9.86 -10.11 -20.61
CA GLN A 12 8.80 -9.59 -19.76
C GLN A 12 8.18 -8.44 -20.53
N ASN A 13 6.90 -8.57 -20.82
CA ASN A 13 6.14 -7.54 -21.49
C ASN A 13 6.35 -6.23 -20.70
N PRO A 14 6.78 -5.11 -21.33
CA PRO A 14 7.08 -3.87 -20.62
C PRO A 14 5.95 -3.40 -19.70
N LEU A 15 4.70 -3.74 -20.03
CA LEU A 15 3.54 -3.49 -19.18
C LEU A 15 3.54 -4.29 -17.86
N GLU A 16 4.02 -5.52 -17.87
CA GLU A 16 4.07 -6.39 -16.68
C GLU A 16 5.21 -5.96 -15.74
N GLU A 17 6.33 -5.48 -16.29
CA GLU A 17 7.40 -4.87 -15.50
C GLU A 17 6.93 -3.58 -14.81
N ILE A 18 6.20 -2.71 -15.53
CA ILE A 18 5.61 -1.48 -14.96
C ILE A 18 4.57 -1.82 -13.88
N LYS A 19 3.71 -2.82 -14.11
CA LYS A 19 2.75 -3.29 -13.09
C LYS A 19 3.47 -3.80 -11.85
N MET A 20 4.54 -4.58 -12.01
CA MET A 20 5.30 -5.14 -10.88
C MET A 20 6.01 -4.03 -10.10
N GLN A 21 6.65 -3.07 -10.77
CA GLN A 21 7.31 -1.93 -10.13
C GLN A 21 6.32 -1.03 -9.40
N LEU A 22 5.14 -0.75 -9.99
CA LEU A 22 4.05 -0.02 -9.34
C LEU A 22 3.55 -0.77 -8.11
N ASN A 23 3.31 -2.07 -8.21
CA ASN A 23 2.87 -2.88 -7.07
C ASN A 23 3.91 -2.89 -5.94
N CYS A 24 5.20 -2.98 -6.26
CA CYS A 24 6.28 -2.93 -5.27
C CYS A 24 6.39 -1.54 -4.63
N SER A 25 6.28 -0.46 -5.40
CA SER A 25 6.32 0.91 -4.91
C SER A 25 5.11 1.23 -4.02
N ILE A 26 3.91 0.80 -4.45
CA ILE A 26 2.68 0.89 -3.66
C ILE A 26 2.81 0.07 -2.38
N ASN A 27 3.30 -1.18 -2.44
CA ASN A 27 3.56 -1.97 -1.24
C ASN A 27 4.58 -1.30 -0.32
N HIS A 28 5.60 -0.66 -0.86
CA HIS A 28 6.62 0.05 -0.09
C HIS A 28 6.04 1.28 0.61
N THR A 29 5.27 2.12 -0.09
CA THR A 29 4.59 3.29 0.49
C THR A 29 3.50 2.88 1.49
N LEU A 30 2.75 1.82 1.22
CA LEU A 30 1.80 1.24 2.18
C LEU A 30 2.53 0.56 3.36
N ASN A 31 3.79 0.16 3.17
CA ASN A 31 4.61 -0.42 4.22
C ASN A 31 5.31 0.56 5.12
N GLN A 32 5.37 1.85 4.76
CA GLN A 32 5.73 2.89 5.71
C GLN A 32 4.73 2.86 6.86
N SER A 33 5.23 2.47 8.04
CA SER A 33 4.45 2.37 9.26
C SER A 33 4.15 3.76 9.78
N ALA A 34 2.87 4.05 9.99
CA ALA A 34 2.45 5.18 10.82
C ALA A 34 2.25 4.68 12.25
N THR A 35 2.69 5.43 13.26
CA THR A 35 2.45 5.05 14.67
C THR A 35 1.01 5.30 15.06
N ASN A 36 0.52 4.65 16.13
CA ASN A 36 -0.85 4.87 16.60
C ASN A 36 -1.10 6.35 16.96
N GLU A 37 -0.09 7.07 17.47
CA GLU A 37 -0.19 8.50 17.77
C GLU A 37 -0.37 9.36 16.50
N GLU A 38 0.33 9.02 15.41
CA GLU A 38 0.17 9.70 14.13
C GLU A 38 -1.21 9.45 13.53
N LEU A 39 -1.72 8.23 13.68
CA LEU A 39 -3.07 7.87 13.25
C LEU A 39 -4.15 8.62 14.04
N ASP A 40 -4.01 8.71 15.37
CA ASP A 40 -4.93 9.47 16.24
C ASP A 40 -4.94 10.97 15.89
N MET A 41 -3.78 11.52 15.52
CA MET A 41 -3.70 12.89 15.03
C MET A 41 -4.47 13.07 13.71
N LEU A 42 -4.36 12.12 12.78
CA LEU A 42 -5.11 12.16 11.52
C LEU A 42 -6.61 12.06 11.73
N VAL A 43 -7.08 11.21 12.65
CA VAL A 43 -8.49 11.12 13.04
C VAL A 43 -8.97 12.46 13.61
N SER A 44 -8.20 13.05 14.53
CA SER A 44 -8.52 14.35 15.13
C SER A 44 -8.65 15.46 14.07
N LEU A 45 -7.82 15.42 13.02
CA LEU A 45 -7.88 16.37 11.90
C LEU A 45 -9.11 16.12 10.99
N ILE A 46 -9.54 14.88 10.82
CA ILE A 46 -10.80 14.54 10.12
C ILE A 46 -11.99 15.08 10.90
N GLU A 47 -12.08 14.82 12.21
CA GLU A 47 -13.18 15.29 13.07
C GLU A 47 -13.30 16.81 13.11
N ARG A 48 -12.15 17.51 13.06
CA ARG A 48 -12.09 18.98 12.96
C ARG A 48 -12.43 19.53 11.58
N ASN A 49 -12.82 18.67 10.63
CA ASN A 49 -13.11 19.02 9.24
C ASN A 49 -11.97 19.78 8.54
N TYR A 50 -10.72 19.46 8.90
CA TYR A 50 -9.55 20.10 8.29
C TYR A 50 -9.39 19.71 6.80
N PHE A 51 -9.82 18.50 6.46
CA PHE A 51 -9.76 17.97 5.10
C PHE A 51 -11.07 18.20 4.34
N ARG A 52 -10.95 18.35 3.02
CA ARG A 52 -12.12 18.37 2.13
C ARG A 52 -12.83 17.01 2.15
N PRO A 53 -14.15 16.96 1.87
CA PRO A 53 -14.91 15.69 1.91
C PRO A 53 -14.29 14.56 1.07
N ASN A 54 -13.77 14.87 -0.11
CA ASN A 54 -13.10 13.91 -0.99
C ASN A 54 -11.74 13.41 -0.46
N GLN A 55 -11.11 14.15 0.45
CA GLN A 55 -9.86 13.76 1.10
C GLN A 55 -10.12 12.97 2.39
N GLN A 56 -11.21 13.27 3.11
CA GLN A 56 -11.58 12.58 4.34
C GLN A 56 -11.73 11.07 4.10
N GLU A 57 -12.38 10.66 3.01
CA GLU A 57 -12.56 9.24 2.68
C GLU A 57 -11.24 8.51 2.44
N VAL A 58 -10.31 9.15 1.71
CA VAL A 58 -8.98 8.58 1.42
C VAL A 58 -8.14 8.46 2.69
N ILE A 59 -8.19 9.48 3.56
CA ILE A 59 -7.44 9.50 4.81
C ILE A 59 -8.04 8.51 5.82
N ALA A 60 -9.36 8.42 5.92
CA ALA A 60 -10.03 7.43 6.79
C ALA A 60 -9.68 6.00 6.37
N ALA A 61 -9.67 5.71 5.06
CA ALA A 61 -9.25 4.41 4.54
C ALA A 61 -7.76 4.12 4.82
N PHE A 62 -6.90 5.14 4.76
CA PHE A 62 -5.49 5.02 5.13
C PHE A 62 -5.34 4.70 6.63
N VAL A 63 -6.01 5.46 7.50
CA VAL A 63 -5.99 5.27 8.95
C VAL A 63 -6.46 3.87 9.33
N GLY A 64 -7.59 3.42 8.78
CA GLY A 64 -8.12 2.09 9.06
C GLY A 64 -7.15 0.96 8.67
N ARG A 65 -6.49 1.06 7.50
CA ARG A 65 -5.49 0.07 7.08
C ARG A 65 -4.27 0.05 8.00
N GLN A 66 -3.75 1.20 8.41
CA GLN A 66 -2.58 1.28 9.28
C GLN A 66 -2.90 0.84 10.71
N ALA A 67 -4.08 1.17 11.24
CA ALA A 67 -4.51 0.73 12.57
C ALA A 67 -4.60 -0.81 12.67
N ILE A 68 -5.19 -1.46 11.65
CA ILE A 68 -5.23 -2.93 11.56
C ILE A 68 -3.82 -3.50 11.52
N LYS A 69 -2.93 -2.90 10.71
CA LYS A 69 -1.55 -3.35 10.57
C LYS A 69 -0.78 -3.23 11.89
N ASN A 70 -0.93 -2.12 12.61
CA ASN A 70 -0.31 -1.91 13.92
C ASN A 70 -0.84 -2.92 14.94
N PHE A 71 -2.15 -3.12 15.00
CA PHE A 71 -2.77 -4.12 15.85
C PHE A 71 -2.22 -5.53 15.58
N LEU A 72 -2.17 -5.97 14.33
CA LEU A 72 -1.63 -7.30 13.99
C LEU A 72 -0.15 -7.43 14.37
N LYS A 73 0.63 -6.37 14.22
CA LYS A 73 2.06 -6.36 14.60
C LYS A 73 2.26 -6.44 16.12
N GLU A 74 1.38 -5.81 16.91
CA GLU A 74 1.39 -5.92 18.37
C GLU A 74 1.03 -7.34 18.86
N TRP A 75 0.26 -8.11 18.08
CA TRP A 75 -0.12 -9.50 18.40
C TRP A 75 0.92 -10.56 18.01
N GLU A 76 1.84 -10.24 17.09
CA GLU A 76 2.94 -11.11 16.69
C GLU A 76 4.16 -11.06 17.65
N LEU A 77 4.11 -10.18 18.66
CA LEU A 77 5.13 -9.98 19.71
C LEU A 77 4.88 -10.83 20.95
#